data_AF-A2BZ71-F1
#
_entry.id   AF-A2BZ71-F1
#
_cell.length_a   1.000
_cell.length_b   1.000
_cell.length_c   1.000
_cell.angle_alpha   90.00
_cell.angle_beta   90.00
_cell.angle_gamma   90.00
#
_symmetry.space_group_name_H-M   'P 1'
#
loop_
_entity.id
_entity.type
_entity.pdbx_description
1 polymer ?
#
loop_
_entity_poly.entity_id
_entity_poly.type
_entity_poly.pdbx_seq_one_letter_code
_entity_poly.pdbx_strand_id
1 'polypeptide(L)'
;MTPNNCNNNQNDRNLKALENFKILISNIKLLKDKTWGCPWQKKQSHETLIPFLNEESNEFIDAVYEKNANNMCEELGDLLLQILLHAEIGFEENQFELNDIIKNLNKKIINRHPYIFKKQEKVSLKKSQEIWRNIKNSEKKDHNKESSISKQLNSEIRSLPATVGSEKITNTVKKYGFKWVSSNQIFDKLSEEICELKEAIQSKNSSDIQDEFGDVYFTLINLSNFLKINPESSLQKTNKKFLKRFSIIEDLAGDNIKKQTLKEFKRLWKVAKKTLFIENLKNK
;
A
#
# COMPACT_ATOMS: atom_id res chain seq x y z
N MET A 1 -11.56 -43.86 7.66
CA MET A 1 -11.32 -42.78 6.67
C MET A 1 -9.96 -42.18 6.97
N THR A 2 -9.00 -42.39 6.08
CA THR A 2 -7.56 -42.25 6.34
C THR A 2 -7.05 -40.80 6.25
N PRO A 3 -6.29 -40.31 7.24
CA PRO A 3 -5.64 -38.98 7.21
C PRO A 3 -4.55 -38.80 6.12
N ASN A 4 -4.16 -39.88 5.44
CA ASN A 4 -3.00 -39.90 4.54
C ASN A 4 -3.24 -39.24 3.17
N ASN A 5 -4.48 -38.95 2.77
CA ASN A 5 -4.76 -38.45 1.42
C ASN A 5 -4.56 -36.92 1.28
N CYS A 6 -4.66 -36.15 2.36
CA CYS A 6 -4.42 -34.69 2.31
C CYS A 6 -2.93 -34.33 2.27
N ASN A 7 -2.08 -35.05 3.01
CA ASN A 7 -0.64 -34.76 3.06
C ASN A 7 0.09 -35.10 1.74
N ASN A 8 -0.30 -36.18 1.06
CA ASN A 8 0.27 -36.52 -0.25
C ASN A 8 -0.10 -35.50 -1.33
N ASN A 9 -1.35 -35.03 -1.34
CA ASN A 9 -1.80 -33.99 -2.28
C ASN A 9 -1.15 -32.62 -2.02
N GLN A 10 -0.87 -32.27 -0.76
CA GLN A 10 -0.19 -31.01 -0.44
C GLN A 10 1.29 -31.04 -0.82
N ASN A 11 1.97 -32.18 -0.61
CA ASN A 11 3.36 -32.35 -1.02
C ASN A 11 3.52 -32.29 -2.55
N ASP A 12 2.64 -32.93 -3.31
CA ASP A 12 2.64 -32.86 -4.78
C ASP A 12 2.39 -31.43 -5.31
N ARG A 13 1.47 -30.68 -4.69
CA ARG A 13 1.25 -29.26 -5.02
C ARG A 13 2.48 -28.39 -4.76
N ASN A 14 3.14 -28.58 -3.62
CA ASN A 14 4.34 -27.81 -3.27
C ASN A 14 5.50 -28.10 -4.23
N LEU A 15 5.66 -29.36 -4.67
CA LEU A 15 6.66 -29.75 -5.66
C LEU A 15 6.42 -29.08 -7.01
N LYS A 16 5.18 -29.10 -7.51
CA LYS A 16 4.80 -28.41 -8.75
C LYS A 16 5.04 -26.90 -8.67
N ALA A 17 4.70 -26.27 -7.55
CA ALA A 17 4.98 -24.85 -7.33
C ALA A 17 6.48 -24.54 -7.37
N LEU A 18 7.31 -25.40 -6.76
CA LEU A 18 8.77 -25.25 -6.80
C LEU A 18 9.33 -25.41 -8.22
N GLU A 19 8.81 -26.35 -9.00
CA GLU A 19 9.18 -26.51 -10.41
C GLU A 19 8.81 -25.28 -11.25
N ASN A 20 7.58 -24.78 -11.11
CA ASN A 20 7.14 -23.57 -11.77
C ASN A 20 7.98 -22.35 -11.36
N PHE A 21 8.38 -22.25 -10.09
CA PHE A 21 9.24 -21.16 -9.62
C PHE A 21 10.64 -21.22 -10.24
N LYS A 22 11.20 -22.42 -10.45
CA LYS A 22 12.46 -22.60 -11.19
C LYS A 22 12.33 -22.15 -12.65
N ILE A 23 11.22 -22.50 -13.30
CA ILE A 23 10.92 -22.07 -14.67
C ILE A 23 10.82 -20.54 -14.73
N LEU A 24 10.11 -19.93 -13.78
CA LEU A 24 9.97 -18.49 -13.68
C LEU A 24 11.33 -17.80 -13.57
N ILE A 25 12.20 -18.24 -12.66
CA ILE A 25 13.57 -17.69 -12.53
C ILE A 25 14.32 -17.78 -13.87
N SER A 26 14.25 -18.92 -14.57
CA SER A 26 14.88 -19.08 -15.88
C SER A 26 14.32 -18.11 -16.92
N ASN A 27 13.00 -17.91 -16.94
CA ASN A 27 12.36 -16.96 -17.85
C ASN A 27 12.82 -15.52 -17.59
N ILE A 28 12.90 -15.10 -16.32
CA ILE A 28 13.38 -13.77 -15.96
C ILE A 28 14.83 -13.56 -16.43
N LYS A 29 15.70 -14.56 -16.25
CA LYS A 29 17.08 -14.50 -16.75
C LYS A 29 17.14 -14.37 -18.27
N LEU A 30 16.28 -15.11 -19.00
CA LEU A 30 16.19 -14.99 -20.45
C LEU A 30 15.72 -13.61 -20.89
N LEU A 31 14.77 -12.98 -20.18
CA LEU A 31 14.35 -11.60 -20.48
C LEU A 31 15.51 -10.60 -20.35
N LYS A 32 16.48 -10.85 -19.47
CA LYS A 32 17.67 -10.02 -19.29
C LYS A 32 18.89 -10.50 -20.05
N ASP A 33 18.78 -11.56 -20.86
CA ASP A 33 19.91 -12.09 -21.62
C ASP A 33 20.56 -11.01 -22.50
N LYS A 34 21.89 -10.93 -22.47
CA LYS A 34 22.64 -9.87 -23.16
C LYS A 34 22.38 -9.88 -24.66
N THR A 35 22.27 -11.06 -25.25
CA THR A 35 22.14 -11.26 -26.70
C THR A 35 20.68 -11.21 -27.14
N TRP A 36 19.82 -12.02 -26.52
CA TRP A 36 18.45 -12.27 -26.96
C TRP A 36 17.37 -11.68 -26.05
N GLY A 37 17.77 -11.12 -24.90
CA GLY A 37 16.83 -10.55 -23.93
C GLY A 37 16.09 -9.34 -24.45
N CYS A 38 14.95 -9.05 -23.81
CA CYS A 38 14.07 -7.94 -24.14
C CYS A 38 14.81 -6.59 -23.99
N PRO A 39 14.89 -5.75 -25.05
CA PRO A 39 15.58 -4.46 -24.99
C PRO A 39 15.04 -3.52 -23.91
N TRP A 40 13.74 -3.57 -23.64
CA TRP A 40 13.12 -2.76 -22.58
C TRP A 40 13.55 -3.25 -21.20
N GLN A 41 13.54 -4.57 -20.95
CA GLN A 41 13.89 -5.13 -19.66
C GLN A 41 15.38 -4.93 -19.32
N LYS A 42 16.25 -4.99 -20.34
CA LYS A 42 17.69 -4.74 -20.19
C LYS A 42 18.03 -3.31 -19.76
N LYS A 43 17.17 -2.34 -20.06
CA LYS A 43 17.40 -0.92 -19.72
C LYS A 43 16.89 -0.54 -18.34
N GLN A 44 16.23 -1.44 -17.62
CA GLN A 44 15.65 -1.14 -16.32
C GLN A 44 16.72 -1.10 -15.22
N SER A 45 16.61 -0.12 -14.33
CA SER A 45 17.33 -0.04 -13.06
C SER A 45 16.36 -0.20 -11.89
N HIS A 46 16.87 -0.20 -10.65
CA HIS A 46 16.00 -0.20 -9.47
C HIS A 46 15.03 0.98 -9.47
N GLU A 47 15.49 2.17 -9.83
CA GLU A 47 14.70 3.41 -9.84
C GLU A 47 13.61 3.39 -10.90
N THR A 48 13.92 2.88 -12.11
CA THR A 48 12.93 2.85 -13.21
C THR A 48 11.82 1.84 -12.96
N LEU A 49 12.03 0.84 -12.09
CA LEU A 49 11.02 -0.14 -11.71
C LEU A 49 10.08 0.31 -10.58
N ILE A 50 10.44 1.36 -9.82
CA ILE A 50 9.62 1.86 -8.69
C ILE A 50 8.18 2.21 -9.11
N PRO A 51 7.92 2.92 -10.23
CA PRO A 51 6.56 3.24 -10.65
C PRO A 51 5.70 1.99 -10.84
N PHE A 52 6.24 0.96 -11.50
CA PHE A 52 5.54 -0.31 -11.75
C PHE A 52 5.27 -1.05 -10.44
N LEU A 53 6.25 -1.17 -9.54
CA LEU A 53 6.02 -1.77 -8.22
C LEU A 53 4.89 -1.08 -7.44
N ASN A 54 4.79 0.25 -7.55
CA ASN A 54 3.69 1.00 -6.93
C ASN A 54 2.35 0.73 -7.63
N GLU A 55 2.34 0.63 -8.96
CA GLU A 55 1.17 0.28 -9.76
C GLU A 55 0.64 -1.10 -9.37
N GLU A 56 1.45 -2.16 -9.48
CA GLU A 56 1.05 -3.54 -9.13
C GLU A 56 0.58 -3.66 -7.68
N SER A 57 1.22 -2.93 -6.76
CA SER A 57 0.80 -2.90 -5.36
C SER A 57 -0.60 -2.31 -5.20
N ASN A 58 -0.95 -1.28 -5.97
CA ASN A 58 -2.26 -0.66 -5.94
C ASN A 58 -3.31 -1.52 -6.66
N GLU A 59 -2.96 -2.16 -7.76
CA GLU A 59 -3.86 -3.09 -8.46
C GLU A 59 -4.20 -4.28 -7.57
N PHE A 60 -3.23 -4.84 -6.85
CA PHE A 60 -3.49 -5.89 -5.85
C PHE A 60 -4.44 -5.41 -4.75
N ILE A 61 -4.18 -4.22 -4.20
CA ILE A 61 -5.05 -3.62 -3.18
C ILE A 61 -6.48 -3.48 -3.71
N ASP A 62 -6.63 -3.07 -4.96
CA ASP A 62 -7.91 -2.89 -5.60
C ASP A 62 -8.64 -4.23 -5.82
N ALA A 63 -7.95 -5.24 -6.35
CA ALA A 63 -8.48 -6.58 -6.52
C ALA A 63 -8.99 -7.17 -5.19
N VAL A 64 -8.27 -6.94 -4.09
CA VAL A 64 -8.70 -7.32 -2.72
C VAL A 64 -10.03 -6.66 -2.35
N TYR A 65 -10.20 -5.36 -2.62
CA TYR A 65 -11.43 -4.65 -2.32
C TYR A 65 -12.61 -5.08 -3.20
N GLU A 66 -12.33 -5.46 -4.44
CA GLU A 66 -13.33 -6.02 -5.36
C GLU A 66 -13.66 -7.49 -5.07
N LYS A 67 -12.92 -8.13 -4.15
CA LYS A 67 -13.02 -9.57 -3.86
C LYS A 67 -12.83 -10.44 -5.11
N ASN A 68 -12.03 -9.95 -6.06
CA ASN A 68 -11.74 -10.66 -7.30
C ASN A 68 -10.50 -11.53 -7.11
N ALA A 69 -10.73 -12.83 -6.84
CA ALA A 69 -9.64 -13.77 -6.57
C ALA A 69 -8.73 -14.01 -7.79
N ASN A 70 -9.23 -13.87 -9.01
CA ASN A 70 -8.44 -14.06 -10.22
C ASN A 70 -7.47 -12.90 -10.41
N ASN A 71 -7.96 -11.66 -10.33
CA ASN A 71 -7.07 -10.49 -10.35
C ASN A 71 -6.09 -10.54 -9.17
N MET A 72 -6.53 -10.87 -7.94
CA MET A 72 -5.59 -11.02 -6.82
C MET A 72 -4.45 -12.00 -7.14
N CYS A 73 -4.72 -13.08 -7.88
CA CYS A 73 -3.68 -14.03 -8.29
C CYS A 73 -2.74 -13.45 -9.36
N GLU A 74 -3.27 -12.68 -10.31
CA GLU A 74 -2.54 -11.98 -11.35
C GLU A 74 -1.59 -10.94 -10.74
N GLU A 75 -2.12 -10.01 -9.93
CA GLU A 75 -1.33 -8.93 -9.32
C GLU A 75 -0.26 -9.45 -8.34
N LEU A 76 -0.53 -10.57 -7.65
CA LEU A 76 0.50 -11.22 -6.82
C LEU A 76 1.63 -11.83 -7.68
N GLY A 77 1.32 -12.26 -8.90
CA GLY A 77 2.27 -12.66 -9.91
C GLY A 77 3.13 -11.49 -10.37
N ASP A 78 2.52 -10.33 -10.63
CA ASP A 78 3.25 -9.13 -11.06
C ASP A 78 4.11 -8.54 -9.95
N LEU A 79 3.66 -8.56 -8.69
CA LEU A 79 4.50 -8.26 -7.53
C LEU A 79 5.68 -9.24 -7.41
N LEU A 80 5.48 -10.53 -7.69
CA LEU A 80 6.57 -11.51 -7.70
C LEU A 80 7.56 -11.24 -8.85
N LEU A 81 7.06 -10.85 -10.03
CA LEU A 81 7.88 -10.41 -11.16
C LEU A 81 8.77 -9.23 -10.76
N GLN A 82 8.21 -8.19 -10.12
CA GLN A 82 9.00 -7.05 -9.65
C GLN A 82 10.13 -7.48 -8.70
N ILE A 83 9.84 -8.35 -7.72
CA ILE A 83 10.87 -8.88 -6.81
C ILE A 83 12.01 -9.58 -7.58
N LEU A 84 11.68 -10.40 -8.57
CA LEU A 84 12.67 -11.11 -9.37
C LEU A 84 13.49 -10.18 -10.27
N LEU A 85 12.87 -9.15 -10.86
CA LEU A 85 13.57 -8.16 -11.66
C LEU A 85 14.58 -7.35 -10.82
N HIS A 86 14.19 -6.92 -9.62
CA HIS A 86 15.12 -6.30 -8.68
C HIS A 86 16.23 -7.27 -8.25
N ALA A 87 15.93 -8.56 -8.07
CA ALA A 87 16.94 -9.55 -7.72
C ALA A 87 18.00 -9.73 -8.84
N GLU A 88 17.58 -9.76 -10.11
CA GLU A 88 18.53 -9.86 -11.23
C GLU A 88 19.34 -8.56 -11.43
N ILE A 89 18.75 -7.38 -11.25
CA ILE A 89 19.51 -6.12 -11.27
C ILE A 89 20.55 -6.10 -10.14
N GLY A 90 20.17 -6.49 -8.92
CA GLY A 90 21.10 -6.56 -7.79
C GLY A 90 22.25 -7.55 -8.04
N PHE A 91 21.99 -8.64 -8.78
CA PHE A 91 23.00 -9.61 -9.18
C PHE A 91 23.94 -9.03 -10.25
N GLU A 92 23.41 -8.37 -11.28
CA GLU A 92 24.18 -7.68 -12.32
C GLU A 92 25.11 -6.60 -11.75
N GLU A 93 24.67 -5.91 -10.69
CA GLU A 93 25.43 -4.88 -9.98
C GLU A 93 26.37 -5.44 -8.89
N ASN A 94 26.43 -6.76 -8.70
CA ASN A 94 27.20 -7.43 -7.63
C ASN A 94 26.85 -6.95 -6.21
N GLN A 95 25.58 -6.61 -5.94
CA GLN A 95 25.13 -6.14 -4.64
C GLN A 95 24.46 -7.23 -3.81
N PHE A 96 23.53 -7.99 -4.40
CA PHE A 96 22.80 -9.09 -3.76
C PHE A 96 22.14 -9.98 -4.81
N GLU A 97 21.80 -11.22 -4.44
CA GLU A 97 21.04 -12.13 -5.30
C GLU A 97 19.68 -12.54 -4.70
N LEU A 98 18.84 -13.20 -5.51
CA LEU A 98 17.54 -13.72 -5.07
C LEU A 98 17.65 -14.60 -3.81
N ASN A 99 18.70 -15.40 -3.72
CA ASN A 99 18.97 -16.26 -2.58
C ASN A 99 19.23 -15.46 -1.29
N ASP A 100 19.87 -14.29 -1.37
CA ASP A 100 20.06 -13.41 -0.22
C ASP A 100 18.73 -12.83 0.28
N ILE A 101 17.86 -12.43 -0.65
CA ILE A 101 16.50 -11.96 -0.32
C ILE A 101 15.74 -13.07 0.44
N ILE A 102 15.75 -14.30 -0.08
CA ILE A 102 15.07 -15.45 0.53
C ILE A 102 15.69 -15.80 1.89
N LYS A 103 17.02 -15.86 2.00
CA LYS A 103 17.73 -16.12 3.27
C LYS A 103 17.40 -15.07 4.32
N ASN A 104 17.42 -13.79 3.95
CA ASN A 104 17.09 -12.69 4.85
C ASN A 104 15.64 -12.74 5.31
N LEU A 105 14.70 -13.03 4.42
CA LEU A 105 13.29 -13.21 4.78
C LEU A 105 13.08 -14.40 5.72
N ASN A 106 13.69 -15.55 5.43
CA ASN A 106 13.61 -16.75 6.28
C ASN A 106 14.17 -16.48 7.68
N LYS A 107 15.38 -15.91 7.77
CA LYS A 107 15.99 -15.52 9.05
C LYS A 107 15.08 -14.60 9.85
N LYS A 108 14.48 -13.59 9.19
CA LYS A 108 13.56 -12.62 9.80
C LYS A 108 12.26 -13.28 10.30
N ILE A 109 11.67 -14.18 9.52
CA ILE A 109 10.46 -14.93 9.91
C ILE A 109 10.75 -15.80 11.13
N ILE A 110 11.84 -16.59 11.10
CA ILE A 110 12.23 -17.48 12.18
C ILE A 110 12.51 -16.69 13.46
N ASN A 111 13.30 -15.62 13.36
CA ASN A 111 13.68 -14.81 14.51
C ASN A 111 12.49 -14.09 15.15
N ARG A 112 11.53 -13.60 14.36
CA ARG A 112 10.36 -12.87 14.88
C ARG A 112 9.24 -13.76 15.41
N HIS A 113 9.29 -15.07 15.16
CA HIS A 113 8.30 -16.04 15.61
C HIS A 113 8.95 -17.20 16.38
N PRO A 114 9.75 -16.93 17.42
CA PRO A 114 10.50 -17.97 18.13
C PRO A 114 9.57 -19.02 18.76
N TYR A 115 8.36 -18.61 19.15
CA TYR A 115 7.34 -19.51 19.70
C TYR A 115 6.84 -20.56 18.70
N ILE A 116 6.84 -20.27 17.39
CA ILE A 116 6.50 -21.25 16.34
C ILE A 116 7.69 -22.17 16.08
N PHE A 117 8.86 -21.58 15.77
CA PHE A 117 10.01 -22.33 15.26
C PHE A 117 10.84 -23.04 16.34
N LYS A 118 10.78 -22.60 17.60
CA LYS A 118 11.38 -23.29 18.75
C LYS A 118 10.39 -24.18 19.50
N LYS A 119 9.11 -24.22 19.08
CA LYS A 119 8.02 -25.00 19.70
C LYS A 119 7.93 -24.85 21.22
N GLN A 120 8.21 -23.67 21.76
CA GLN A 120 8.34 -23.46 23.20
C GLN A 120 7.00 -23.49 23.94
N GLU A 121 5.96 -22.82 23.41
CA GLU A 121 4.62 -22.80 24.00
C GLU A 121 3.57 -22.25 23.03
N LYS A 122 2.28 -22.51 23.31
CA LYS A 122 1.17 -21.84 22.61
C LYS A 122 1.01 -20.43 23.17
N VAL A 123 1.23 -19.43 22.32
CA VAL A 123 1.22 -18.01 22.69
C VAL A 123 -0.11 -17.36 22.28
N SER A 124 -0.71 -16.55 23.17
CA SER A 124 -1.91 -15.76 22.88
C SER A 124 -1.64 -14.65 21.84
N LEU A 125 -2.67 -14.16 21.14
CA LEU A 125 -2.53 -13.07 20.16
C LEU A 125 -1.86 -11.82 20.76
N LYS A 126 -2.23 -11.43 21.98
CA LYS A 126 -1.64 -10.27 22.64
C LYS A 126 -0.15 -10.46 22.90
N LYS A 127 0.23 -11.66 23.37
CA LYS A 127 1.61 -11.98 23.68
C LYS A 127 2.47 -12.17 22.42
N SER A 128 1.92 -12.73 21.35
CA SER A 128 2.62 -12.87 20.08
C SER A 128 2.91 -11.52 19.44
N GLN A 129 1.95 -10.58 19.49
CA GLN A 129 2.14 -9.19 19.06
C GLN A 129 3.20 -8.46 19.89
N GLU A 130 3.23 -8.68 21.20
CA GLU A 130 4.24 -8.10 22.10
C GLU A 130 5.65 -8.60 21.75
N ILE A 131 5.84 -9.92 21.65
CA ILE A 131 7.12 -10.55 21.28
C ILE A 131 7.59 -10.04 19.92
N TRP A 132 6.72 -10.05 18.92
CA TRP A 132 7.06 -9.58 17.57
C TRP A 132 7.51 -8.11 17.55
N ARG A 133 6.82 -7.24 18.30
CA ARG A 133 7.19 -5.83 18.43
C ARG A 133 8.53 -5.65 19.13
N ASN A 134 8.77 -6.40 20.22
CA ASN A 134 10.02 -6.31 20.97
C ASN A 134 11.22 -6.71 20.11
N ILE A 135 11.10 -7.82 19.37
CA ILE A 135 12.16 -8.29 18.46
C ILE A 135 12.37 -7.31 17.30
N LYS A 136 11.30 -6.81 16.69
CA LYS A 136 11.40 -5.78 15.64
C LYS A 136 12.08 -4.50 16.15
N ASN A 137 11.86 -4.13 17.41
CA ASN A 137 12.49 -2.96 18.02
C ASN A 137 13.96 -3.21 18.38
N SER A 138 14.34 -4.41 18.83
CA SER A 138 15.74 -4.74 19.09
C SER A 138 16.57 -4.76 17.81
N GLU A 139 16.03 -5.32 16.71
CA GLU A 139 16.66 -5.31 15.38
C GLU A 139 16.98 -3.88 14.88
N LYS A 140 16.18 -2.88 15.30
CA LYS A 140 16.40 -1.47 14.94
C LYS A 140 17.46 -0.78 15.81
N LYS A 141 17.61 -1.20 17.07
CA LYS A 141 18.58 -0.63 18.02
C LYS A 141 20.03 -0.95 17.66
N ASP A 142 20.27 -2.09 17.00
CA ASP A 142 21.60 -2.47 16.54
C ASP A 142 22.12 -1.59 15.38
N HIS A 143 21.25 -0.85 14.69
CA HIS A 143 21.62 0.06 13.59
C HIS A 143 21.56 1.56 13.96
N ASN A 144 20.99 1.93 15.12
CA ASN A 144 20.89 3.32 15.57
C ASN A 144 20.98 3.39 17.10
N LYS A 145 22.21 3.49 17.62
CA LYS A 145 22.43 3.89 19.01
C LYS A 145 22.10 5.37 19.15
N GLU A 146 21.12 5.67 20.01
CA GLU A 146 20.79 7.01 20.52
C GLU A 146 20.32 8.04 19.50
N SER A 147 19.15 7.81 18.90
CA SER A 147 18.45 8.87 18.18
C SER A 147 17.06 9.11 18.78
N SER A 148 16.69 10.38 18.95
CA SER A 148 15.36 10.78 19.42
C SER A 148 14.26 10.14 18.55
N ILE A 149 13.04 10.00 19.08
CA ILE A 149 11.90 9.44 18.34
C ILE A 149 11.72 10.14 16.98
N SER A 150 11.95 11.46 16.92
CA SER A 150 11.93 12.24 15.68
C SER A 150 13.00 11.81 14.68
N LYS A 151 14.26 11.61 15.11
CA LYS A 151 15.34 11.12 14.23
C LYS A 151 15.05 9.69 13.74
N GLN A 152 14.54 8.83 14.62
CA GLN A 152 14.11 7.50 14.25
C GLN A 152 12.99 7.56 13.19
N LEU A 153 11.93 8.30 13.45
CA LEU A 153 10.80 8.46 12.51
C LEU A 153 11.25 9.04 11.19
N ASN A 154 12.13 10.04 11.19
CA ASN A 154 12.65 10.65 9.96
C ASN A 154 13.38 9.62 9.08
N SER A 155 14.22 8.78 9.68
CA SER A 155 14.88 7.68 8.94
C SER A 155 13.86 6.65 8.43
N GLU A 156 12.79 6.41 9.19
CA GLU A 156 11.79 5.38 8.91
C GLU A 156 10.74 5.77 7.87
N ILE A 157 10.54 7.06 7.59
CA ILE A 157 9.56 7.58 6.64
C ILE A 157 10.17 8.12 5.35
N ARG A 158 11.50 8.33 5.30
CA ARG A 158 12.19 8.93 4.15
C ARG A 158 11.88 8.27 2.81
N SER A 159 11.71 6.94 2.83
CA SER A 159 11.44 6.13 1.63
C SER A 159 9.98 5.73 1.48
N LEU A 160 9.07 6.32 2.27
CA LEU A 160 7.64 6.00 2.23
C LEU A 160 6.87 7.09 1.48
N PRO A 161 5.79 6.75 0.78
CA PRO A 161 4.81 7.74 0.34
C PRO A 161 4.34 8.60 1.52
N ALA A 162 4.08 9.90 1.28
CA ALA A 162 3.77 10.85 2.34
C ALA A 162 2.59 10.42 3.23
N THR A 163 1.56 9.80 2.64
CA THR A 163 0.39 9.26 3.36
C THR A 163 0.77 8.13 4.32
N VAL A 164 1.60 7.18 3.86
CA VAL A 164 2.11 6.06 4.65
C VAL A 164 3.09 6.56 5.73
N GLY A 165 3.93 7.53 5.40
CA GLY A 165 4.82 8.21 6.35
C GLY A 165 4.03 8.88 7.47
N SER A 166 2.97 9.60 7.14
CA SER A 166 2.06 10.26 8.09
C SER A 166 1.34 9.25 8.98
N GLU A 167 0.84 8.14 8.41
CA GLU A 167 0.26 7.06 9.20
C GLU A 167 1.28 6.46 10.19
N LYS A 168 2.52 6.28 9.75
CA LYS A 168 3.58 5.72 10.59
C LYS A 168 4.00 6.66 11.72
N ILE A 169 4.11 7.96 11.45
CA ILE A 169 4.35 9.00 12.48
C ILE A 169 3.25 8.91 13.53
N THR A 170 2.00 9.07 13.11
CA THR A 170 0.84 9.18 14.01
C THR A 170 0.64 7.90 14.84
N ASN A 171 0.81 6.72 14.25
CA ASN A 171 0.76 5.43 14.98
C ASN A 171 1.94 5.21 15.93
N THR A 172 3.09 5.83 15.67
CA THR A 172 4.25 5.72 16.56
C THR A 172 4.12 6.64 17.76
N VAL A 173 3.79 7.91 17.54
CA VAL A 173 3.65 8.89 18.64
C VAL A 173 2.50 8.54 19.58
N LYS A 174 1.42 7.91 19.09
CA LYS A 174 0.33 7.33 19.91
C LYS A 174 0.85 6.37 20.99
N LYS A 175 1.92 5.62 20.73
CA LYS A 175 2.50 4.68 21.70
C LYS A 175 3.23 5.37 22.85
N TYR A 176 3.66 6.61 22.64
CA TYR A 176 4.28 7.47 23.65
C TYR A 176 3.26 8.34 24.40
N GLY A 177 1.96 8.10 24.20
CA GLY A 177 0.89 8.84 24.86
C GLY A 177 0.39 10.07 24.08
N PHE A 178 1.04 10.44 22.98
CA PHE A 178 0.58 11.52 22.10
C PHE A 178 -0.55 11.00 21.20
N LYS A 179 -1.78 10.99 21.72
CA LYS A 179 -2.96 10.45 21.07
C LYS A 179 -4.18 11.35 21.26
N TRP A 180 -5.04 11.37 20.26
CA TRP A 180 -6.38 11.95 20.34
C TRP A 180 -7.27 11.15 21.29
N VAL A 181 -8.06 11.84 22.11
CA VAL A 181 -8.99 11.21 23.08
C VAL A 181 -10.35 10.94 22.44
N SER A 182 -10.76 11.76 21.47
CA SER A 182 -12.01 11.61 20.73
C SER A 182 -11.87 12.10 19.28
N SER A 183 -12.81 11.70 18.42
CA SER A 183 -12.91 12.24 17.06
C SER A 183 -13.22 13.73 17.03
N ASN A 184 -13.93 14.24 18.05
CA ASN A 184 -14.29 15.66 18.12
C ASN A 184 -13.04 16.54 18.21
N GLN A 185 -12.06 16.17 19.03
CA GLN A 185 -10.78 16.89 19.10
C GLN A 185 -10.05 16.94 17.74
N ILE A 186 -10.17 15.89 16.94
CA ILE A 186 -9.58 15.85 15.59
C ILE A 186 -10.35 16.76 14.64
N PHE A 187 -11.69 16.82 14.75
CA PHE A 187 -12.51 17.75 13.97
C PHE A 187 -12.28 19.21 14.36
N ASP A 188 -12.05 19.48 15.65
CA ASP A 188 -11.69 20.81 16.15
C ASP A 188 -10.36 21.24 15.53
N LYS A 189 -9.33 20.38 15.60
CA LYS A 189 -8.04 20.66 14.94
C LYS A 189 -8.17 20.77 13.43
N LEU A 190 -8.97 19.92 12.77
CA LEU A 190 -9.22 20.04 11.33
C LEU A 190 -9.86 21.40 10.97
N SER A 191 -10.73 21.92 11.83
CA SER A 191 -11.34 23.24 11.63
C SER A 191 -10.32 24.36 11.80
N GLU A 192 -9.39 24.23 12.76
CA GLU A 192 -8.24 25.12 12.96
C GLU A 192 -7.34 25.15 11.72
N GLU A 193 -6.86 23.99 11.23
CA GLU A 193 -6.01 23.92 10.02
C GLU A 193 -6.71 24.51 8.77
N ILE A 194 -8.03 24.33 8.65
CA ILE A 194 -8.81 24.93 7.56
C ILE A 194 -8.89 26.45 7.68
N CYS A 195 -8.91 27.00 8.91
CA CYS A 195 -8.86 28.44 9.13
C CYS A 195 -7.48 28.99 8.79
N GLU A 196 -6.40 28.35 9.25
CA GLU A 196 -5.01 28.74 8.96
C GLU A 196 -4.74 28.71 7.44
N LEU A 197 -5.18 27.65 6.74
CA LEU A 197 -5.11 27.58 5.28
C LEU A 197 -5.88 28.72 4.58
N LYS A 198 -7.05 29.13 5.08
CA LYS A 198 -7.80 30.26 4.50
C LYS A 198 -7.05 31.57 4.69
N GLU A 199 -6.42 31.78 5.83
CA GLU A 199 -5.61 32.97 6.11
C GLU A 199 -4.37 33.02 5.21
N ALA A 200 -3.67 31.90 5.03
CA ALA A 200 -2.55 31.78 4.11
C ALA A 200 -2.95 32.07 2.65
N ILE A 201 -4.12 31.61 2.21
CA ILE A 201 -4.66 31.92 0.87
C ILE A 201 -4.93 33.43 0.72
N GLN A 202 -5.45 34.08 1.75
CA GLN A 202 -5.73 35.53 1.73
C GLN A 202 -4.45 36.35 1.70
N SER A 203 -3.40 35.93 2.41
CA SER A 203 -2.10 36.60 2.42
C SER A 203 -1.30 36.40 1.11
N LYS A 204 -1.74 35.48 0.24
CA LYS A 204 -1.09 35.12 -1.04
C LYS A 204 0.37 34.66 -0.89
N ASN A 205 0.75 34.16 0.28
CA ASN A 205 2.06 33.57 0.49
C ASN A 205 2.03 32.10 0.05
N SER A 206 2.73 31.77 -1.04
CA SER A 206 2.73 30.41 -1.59
C SER A 206 3.35 29.37 -0.66
N SER A 207 4.31 29.76 0.19
CA SER A 207 4.94 28.83 1.14
C SER A 207 3.94 28.45 2.23
N ASP A 208 3.33 29.45 2.87
CA ASP A 208 2.36 29.24 3.94
C ASP A 208 1.16 28.42 3.42
N ILE A 209 0.67 28.70 2.20
CA ILE A 209 -0.42 27.90 1.60
C ILE A 209 -0.04 26.42 1.49
N GLN A 210 1.20 26.12 1.11
CA GLN A 210 1.67 24.74 0.97
C GLN A 210 1.78 24.04 2.33
N ASP A 211 2.30 24.74 3.34
CA ASP A 211 2.46 24.22 4.70
C ASP A 211 1.10 23.92 5.33
N GLU A 212 0.18 24.89 5.35
CA GLU A 212 -1.16 24.73 5.91
C GLU A 212 -2.00 23.67 5.17
N PHE A 213 -1.83 23.55 3.84
CA PHE A 213 -2.48 22.50 3.08
C PHE A 213 -1.95 21.12 3.47
N GLY A 214 -0.66 21.02 3.76
CA GLY A 214 -0.03 19.82 4.32
C GLY A 214 -0.63 19.43 5.67
N ASP A 215 -0.86 20.39 6.56
CA ASP A 215 -1.40 20.14 7.89
C ASP A 215 -2.88 19.71 7.88
N VAL A 216 -3.68 20.25 6.95
CA VAL A 216 -5.02 19.72 6.66
C VAL A 216 -4.95 18.24 6.28
N TYR A 217 -4.04 17.85 5.37
CA TYR A 217 -3.86 16.45 4.99
C TYR A 217 -3.39 15.60 6.16
N PHE A 218 -2.42 16.07 6.94
CA PHE A 218 -1.90 15.36 8.10
C PHE A 218 -3.01 15.12 9.14
N THR A 219 -3.89 16.08 9.36
CA THR A 219 -5.04 15.97 10.26
C THR A 219 -6.09 14.99 9.73
N LEU A 220 -6.35 14.95 8.42
CA LEU A 220 -7.22 13.94 7.79
C LEU A 220 -6.64 12.52 7.92
N ILE A 221 -5.31 12.34 7.81
CA ILE A 221 -4.65 11.05 8.07
C ILE A 221 -4.75 10.66 9.55
N ASN A 222 -4.68 11.62 10.47
CA ASN A 222 -4.95 11.34 11.88
C ASN A 222 -6.37 10.85 12.11
N LEU A 223 -7.36 11.47 11.45
CA LEU A 223 -8.75 11.08 11.50
C LEU A 223 -8.96 9.67 10.92
N SER A 224 -8.38 9.36 9.75
CA SER A 224 -8.49 8.02 9.15
C SER A 224 -7.91 6.94 10.09
N ASN A 225 -6.76 7.21 10.71
CA ASN A 225 -6.16 6.31 11.69
C ASN A 225 -7.00 6.15 12.96
N PHE A 226 -7.67 7.21 13.42
CA PHE A 226 -8.58 7.12 14.55
C PHE A 226 -9.80 6.26 14.21
N LEU A 227 -10.35 6.42 13.00
CA LEU A 227 -11.48 5.64 12.48
C LEU A 227 -11.10 4.23 12.00
N LYS A 228 -9.80 3.89 12.00
CA LYS A 228 -9.25 2.63 11.46
C LYS A 228 -9.58 2.42 9.99
N ILE A 229 -9.53 3.50 9.22
CA ILE A 229 -9.78 3.53 7.78
C ILE A 229 -8.45 3.75 7.07
N ASN A 230 -8.19 2.98 6.02
CA ASN A 230 -7.06 3.25 5.13
C ASN A 230 -7.42 4.41 4.17
N PRO A 231 -6.71 5.55 4.23
CA PRO A 231 -7.05 6.75 3.47
C PRO A 231 -6.91 6.54 1.96
N GLU A 232 -5.87 5.83 1.52
CA GLU A 232 -5.58 5.55 0.10
C GLU A 232 -6.75 4.79 -0.56
N SER A 233 -7.13 3.66 0.04
CA SER A 233 -8.27 2.87 -0.43
C SER A 233 -9.60 3.62 -0.42
N SER A 234 -9.77 4.55 0.52
CA SER A 234 -10.99 5.35 0.63
C SER A 234 -11.06 6.41 -0.48
N LEU A 235 -9.90 6.97 -0.84
CA LEU A 235 -9.77 7.88 -1.96
C LEU A 235 -9.96 7.13 -3.30
N GLN A 236 -9.34 5.97 -3.48
CA GLN A 236 -9.52 5.10 -4.64
C GLN A 236 -11.01 4.77 -4.88
N LYS A 237 -11.74 4.36 -3.84
CA LYS A 237 -13.20 4.13 -3.92
C LYS A 237 -13.97 5.40 -4.32
N THR A 238 -13.53 6.56 -3.87
CA THR A 238 -14.14 7.84 -4.24
C THR A 238 -13.87 8.19 -5.69
N ASN A 239 -12.67 7.95 -6.20
CA ASN A 239 -12.30 8.14 -7.60
C ASN A 239 -13.12 7.23 -8.52
N LYS A 240 -13.22 5.92 -8.21
CA LYS A 240 -14.09 4.99 -8.94
C LYS A 240 -15.54 5.43 -8.97
N LYS A 241 -16.08 5.88 -7.83
CA LYS A 241 -17.44 6.39 -7.72
C LYS A 241 -17.64 7.69 -8.52
N PHE A 242 -16.62 8.54 -8.59
CA PHE A 242 -16.64 9.74 -9.44
C PHE A 242 -16.71 9.34 -10.92
N LEU A 243 -15.83 8.44 -11.38
CA LEU A 243 -15.80 7.96 -12.76
C LEU A 243 -17.10 7.27 -13.16
N LYS A 244 -17.68 6.42 -12.32
CA LYS A 244 -19.01 5.82 -12.57
C LYS A 244 -20.10 6.87 -12.75
N ARG A 245 -20.07 7.94 -11.94
CA ARG A 245 -21.03 9.05 -12.10
C ARG A 245 -20.78 9.83 -13.37
N PHE A 246 -19.52 10.06 -13.71
CA PHE A 246 -19.15 10.81 -14.90
C PHE A 246 -19.51 10.04 -16.17
N SER A 247 -19.32 8.71 -16.21
CA SER A 247 -19.79 7.84 -17.30
C SER A 247 -21.31 7.96 -17.51
N ILE A 248 -22.12 7.98 -16.45
CA ILE A 248 -23.56 8.24 -16.58
C ILE A 248 -23.83 9.63 -17.18
N ILE A 249 -23.02 10.63 -16.84
CA ILE A 249 -23.15 11.97 -17.44
C ILE A 249 -22.78 11.94 -18.92
N GLU A 250 -21.74 11.22 -19.30
CA GLU A 250 -21.34 11.03 -20.70
C GLU A 250 -22.46 10.35 -21.49
N ASP A 251 -23.06 9.29 -20.95
CA ASP A 251 -24.21 8.61 -21.57
C ASP A 251 -25.42 9.54 -21.75
N LEU A 252 -25.71 10.37 -20.74
CA LEU A 252 -26.84 11.32 -20.79
C LEU A 252 -26.57 12.54 -21.69
N ALA A 253 -25.32 12.97 -21.78
CA ALA A 253 -24.94 14.14 -22.57
C ALA A 253 -24.63 13.80 -24.03
N GLY A 254 -24.23 12.54 -24.32
CA GLY A 254 -23.72 12.11 -25.61
C GLY A 254 -22.63 13.03 -26.15
N ASP A 255 -22.68 13.30 -27.45
CA ASP A 255 -21.73 14.17 -28.15
C ASP A 255 -21.71 15.63 -27.64
N ASN A 256 -22.75 16.04 -26.89
CA ASN A 256 -22.85 17.40 -26.37
C ASN A 256 -22.07 17.62 -25.07
N ILE A 257 -21.37 16.61 -24.52
CA ILE A 257 -20.61 16.71 -23.26
C ILE A 257 -19.66 17.91 -23.22
N LYS A 258 -19.00 18.22 -24.35
CA LYS A 258 -18.05 19.35 -24.46
C LYS A 258 -18.72 20.73 -24.51
N LYS A 259 -20.02 20.78 -24.79
CA LYS A 259 -20.81 22.02 -24.90
C LYS A 259 -21.66 22.29 -23.65
N GLN A 260 -21.52 21.45 -22.62
CA GLN A 260 -22.32 21.58 -21.41
C GLN A 260 -21.91 22.81 -20.59
N THR A 261 -22.92 23.52 -20.08
CA THR A 261 -22.69 24.60 -19.13
C THR A 261 -22.50 24.06 -17.72
N LEU A 262 -21.90 24.84 -16.82
CA LEU A 262 -21.76 24.45 -15.40
C LEU A 262 -23.12 24.12 -14.75
N LYS A 263 -24.18 24.84 -15.11
CA LYS A 263 -25.54 24.59 -14.61
C LYS A 263 -26.03 23.21 -15.05
N GLU A 264 -25.75 22.86 -16.30
CA GLU A 264 -26.17 21.59 -16.87
C GLU A 264 -25.35 20.41 -16.33
N PHE A 265 -24.03 20.56 -16.17
CA PHE A 265 -23.21 19.59 -15.43
C PHE A 265 -23.71 19.35 -14.01
N LYS A 266 -24.10 20.40 -13.28
CA LYS A 266 -24.69 20.25 -11.93
C LYS A 266 -26.02 19.48 -11.96
N ARG A 267 -26.85 19.66 -13.00
CA ARG A 267 -28.10 18.92 -13.19
C ARG A 267 -27.82 17.44 -13.47
N LEU A 268 -26.98 17.16 -14.47
CA LEU A 268 -26.58 15.80 -14.85
C LEU A 268 -25.91 15.06 -13.69
N TRP A 269 -25.06 15.74 -12.92
CA TRP A 269 -24.43 15.17 -11.72
C TRP A 269 -25.43 14.74 -10.64
N LYS A 270 -26.51 15.52 -10.43
CA LYS A 270 -27.59 15.13 -9.51
C LYS A 270 -28.32 13.88 -10.01
N VAL A 271 -28.54 13.76 -11.31
CA VAL A 271 -29.15 12.56 -11.92
C VAL A 271 -28.23 11.36 -11.74
N ALA A 272 -26.95 11.47 -12.12
CA ALA A 272 -25.96 10.40 -11.96
C ALA A 272 -25.83 9.92 -10.50
N LYS A 273 -25.88 10.84 -9.53
CA LYS A 273 -25.91 10.47 -8.10
C LYS A 273 -27.14 9.62 -7.73
N LYS A 274 -28.32 9.95 -8.24
CA LYS A 274 -29.56 9.20 -7.97
C LYS A 274 -29.55 7.84 -8.66
N THR A 275 -29.17 7.77 -9.93
CA THR A 275 -29.09 6.53 -10.70
C THR A 275 -28.16 5.52 -10.02
N LEU A 276 -26.93 5.93 -9.70
CA LEU A 276 -25.96 5.06 -9.04
C LEU A 276 -26.41 4.62 -7.64
N PHE A 277 -27.17 5.45 -6.92
CA PHE A 277 -27.74 5.06 -5.63
C PHE A 277 -28.77 3.94 -5.77
N ILE A 278 -29.66 4.03 -6.78
CA ILE A 278 -30.67 3.01 -7.07
C ILE A 278 -30.03 1.69 -7.52
N GLU A 279 -29.03 1.73 -8.39
CA GLU A 279 -28.28 0.53 -8.82
C GLU A 279 -27.64 -0.21 -7.64
N ASN A 280 -27.00 0.54 -6.74
CA ASN A 280 -26.39 -0.05 -5.55
C ASN A 280 -27.41 -0.66 -4.57
N LEU A 281 -28.66 -0.23 -4.58
CA LEU A 281 -29.72 -0.86 -3.78
C LEU A 281 -30.23 -2.16 -4.42
N LYS A 282 -30.23 -2.24 -5.76
CA LYS A 282 -30.63 -3.46 -6.49
C LYS A 282 -29.58 -4.57 -6.43
N ASN A 283 -28.30 -4.19 -6.29
CA ASN A 283 -27.16 -5.11 -6.26
C ASN A 283 -26.76 -5.56 -4.84
N LYS A 284 -27.52 -5.19 -3.81
CA LYS A 284 -27.34 -5.61 -2.41
C LYS A 284 -28.39 -6.62 -2.01
#